data_AF-A0A803PE36-F1
#
_entry.id   AF-A0A803PE36-F1
#
_cell.length_a   1.000
_cell.length_b   1.000
_cell.length_c   1.000
_cell.angle_alpha   90.00
_cell.angle_beta   90.00
_cell.angle_gamma   90.00
#
_symmetry.space_group_name_H-M   'P 1'
#
loop_
_entity.id
_entity.type
_entity.pdbx_description
1 polymer ?
#
loop_
_entity_poly.entity_id
_entity_poly.type
_entity_poly.pdbx_seq_one_letter_code
_entity_poly.pdbx_strand_id
1 'polypeptide(L)'
;MWGGLVNENSPAGIGLLRTICHHKLGRGPVASCPGMIEALCNIARSSDDWQYMAIDCLLWLLQDPNTCHKVIDKAVPTLVDLAEITTLGDHKKLGDSIVNVLQECIQSSGTGRNSLSSRTKEIIEELLSSRQRLKWEKTMPKEDLHIKQAAALVVKLEGNSMFSSGNIAGAASKYSEALSLCPVRSKKERVVLYSNRAQCYLLLQQPVAAISDATRALCLHNPLNRHAKSLWRRAQAYDMLGLAKESLLDAILFINECSQSNDPDLSLRQNKVPDYAERLVKKQMRAAWLFREAAIKHGGVHCEGDAGEIYGQETDDSEWETASESDIGNDGRDEMGDDDDDDDSEWKNEGERKDKYDKPSVKAR
;
A
#
# COMPACT_ATOMS: atom_id res chain seq x y z
N MET A 1 -17.50 6.90 -0.54
CA MET A 1 -17.96 7.84 -1.60
C MET A 1 -18.19 7.22 -2.97
N TRP A 2 -17.66 6.03 -3.28
CA TRP A 2 -17.85 5.37 -4.59
C TRP A 2 -18.80 4.17 -4.58
N GLY A 3 -19.71 4.17 -3.60
CA GLY A 3 -21.02 3.55 -3.70
C GLY A 3 -21.90 4.16 -2.62
N GLY A 4 -23.21 4.24 -2.87
CA GLY A 4 -24.13 4.23 -1.73
C GLY A 4 -24.03 2.84 -1.09
N LEU A 5 -23.33 2.75 0.03
CA LEU A 5 -22.96 1.51 0.74
C LEU A 5 -23.41 1.57 2.20
N VAL A 6 -24.74 1.69 2.38
CA VAL A 6 -25.45 1.25 3.60
C VAL A 6 -26.13 -0.10 3.31
N ASN A 7 -25.75 -0.79 2.23
CA ASN A 7 -26.40 -2.02 1.81
C ASN A 7 -25.35 -3.06 1.41
N GLU A 8 -25.18 -4.03 2.29
CA GLU A 8 -24.34 -5.23 2.13
C GLU A 8 -24.78 -6.08 0.91
N ASN A 9 -25.95 -5.79 0.32
CA ASN A 9 -26.51 -6.46 -0.86
C ASN A 9 -26.46 -5.61 -2.16
N SER A 10 -25.81 -4.45 -2.19
CA SER A 10 -25.79 -3.58 -3.38
C SER A 10 -24.57 -3.82 -4.28
N PRO A 11 -24.74 -4.16 -5.57
CA PRO A 11 -23.64 -4.36 -6.51
C PRO A 11 -23.11 -3.01 -7.02
N ALA A 12 -22.36 -2.28 -6.20
CA ALA A 12 -21.33 -1.40 -6.77
C ALA A 12 -20.27 -2.32 -7.41
N GLY A 13 -19.84 -2.04 -8.64
CA GLY A 13 -19.28 -3.03 -9.58
C GLY A 13 -18.30 -4.06 -9.00
N ILE A 14 -17.44 -3.70 -8.05
CA ILE A 14 -16.48 -4.63 -7.42
C ILE A 14 -17.14 -5.78 -6.63
N GLY A 15 -18.26 -5.53 -5.94
CA GLY A 15 -18.98 -6.58 -5.20
C GLY A 15 -19.56 -7.64 -6.15
N LEU A 16 -20.13 -7.21 -7.28
CA LEU A 16 -20.58 -8.11 -8.34
C LEU A 16 -19.41 -8.90 -8.94
N LEU A 17 -18.27 -8.24 -9.20
CA LEU A 17 -17.08 -8.92 -9.70
C LEU A 17 -16.58 -9.97 -8.71
N ARG A 18 -16.61 -9.67 -7.41
CA ARG A 18 -16.28 -10.63 -6.36
C ARG A 18 -17.21 -11.84 -6.41
N THR A 19 -18.53 -11.65 -6.48
CA THR A 19 -19.49 -12.76 -6.62
C THR A 19 -19.24 -13.60 -7.88
N ILE A 20 -18.94 -12.95 -9.02
CA ILE A 20 -18.64 -13.64 -10.29
C ILE A 20 -17.34 -14.44 -10.18
N CYS A 21 -16.26 -13.83 -9.67
CA CYS A 21 -14.96 -14.48 -9.49
C CYS A 21 -15.00 -15.61 -8.45
N HIS A 22 -15.89 -15.53 -7.46
CA HIS A 22 -16.07 -16.61 -6.49
C HIS A 22 -16.49 -17.91 -7.18
N HIS A 23 -17.35 -17.84 -8.20
CA HIS A 23 -17.77 -19.00 -8.98
C HIS A 23 -16.78 -19.34 -10.11
N LYS A 24 -16.39 -20.62 -10.20
CA LYS A 24 -15.46 -21.13 -11.23
C LYS A 24 -15.85 -20.77 -12.68
N LEU A 25 -17.16 -20.79 -12.99
CA LEU A 25 -17.65 -20.42 -14.32
C LEU A 25 -17.52 -18.93 -14.63
N GLY A 26 -17.52 -18.06 -13.60
CA GLY A 26 -17.43 -16.61 -13.76
C GLY A 26 -15.99 -16.10 -13.93
N ARG A 27 -14.99 -16.85 -13.45
CA ARG A 27 -13.57 -16.50 -13.54
C ARG A 27 -13.10 -16.35 -15.00
N GLY A 28 -13.50 -17.28 -15.87
CA GLY A 28 -13.10 -17.31 -17.28
C GLY A 28 -13.42 -16.03 -18.05
N PRO A 29 -14.69 -15.55 -18.03
CA PRO A 29 -15.07 -14.27 -18.61
C PRO A 29 -14.29 -13.08 -18.06
N VAL A 30 -14.15 -12.97 -16.72
CA VAL A 30 -13.41 -11.85 -16.09
C VAL A 30 -11.94 -11.84 -16.51
N ALA A 31 -11.28 -13.00 -16.49
CA ALA A 31 -9.89 -13.17 -16.92
C ALA A 31 -9.66 -12.84 -18.40
N SER A 32 -10.70 -12.91 -19.22
CA SER A 32 -10.62 -12.64 -20.66
C SER A 32 -10.81 -11.15 -21.00
N CYS A 33 -11.09 -10.31 -20.00
CA CYS A 33 -11.28 -8.87 -20.16
C CYS A 33 -10.11 -8.09 -19.53
N PRO A 34 -9.10 -7.66 -20.31
CA PRO A 34 -7.89 -7.02 -19.77
C PRO A 34 -8.15 -5.73 -18.98
N GLY A 35 -9.19 -4.97 -19.35
CA GLY A 35 -9.60 -3.75 -18.64
C GLY A 35 -10.21 -4.03 -17.27
N MET A 36 -10.84 -5.19 -17.07
CA MET A 36 -11.33 -5.60 -15.75
C MET A 36 -10.18 -5.97 -14.82
N ILE A 37 -9.17 -6.68 -15.34
CA ILE A 37 -7.96 -7.02 -14.58
C ILE A 37 -7.20 -5.77 -14.18
N GLU A 38 -7.10 -4.79 -15.08
CA GLU A 38 -6.48 -3.50 -14.81
C GLU A 38 -7.24 -2.70 -13.74
N ALA A 39 -8.57 -2.63 -13.85
CA ALA A 39 -9.40 -2.01 -12.82
C ALA A 39 -9.25 -2.71 -11.45
N LEU A 40 -9.21 -4.05 -11.42
CA LEU A 40 -8.94 -4.80 -10.19
C LEU A 40 -7.57 -4.47 -9.60
N CYS A 41 -6.53 -4.34 -10.43
CA CYS A 41 -5.20 -3.95 -9.96
C CYS A 41 -5.17 -2.53 -9.40
N ASN A 42 -5.85 -1.59 -10.04
CA ASN A 42 -5.93 -0.21 -9.57
C ASN A 42 -6.68 -0.12 -8.24
N ILE A 43 -7.83 -0.80 -8.12
CA ILE A 43 -8.60 -0.86 -6.87
C ILE A 43 -7.79 -1.53 -5.76
N ALA A 44 -7.09 -2.63 -6.06
CA ALA A 44 -6.27 -3.33 -5.06
C ALA A 44 -5.10 -2.49 -4.52
N ARG A 45 -4.56 -1.55 -5.31
CA ARG A 45 -3.54 -0.59 -4.83
C ARG A 45 -4.13 0.71 -4.29
N SER A 46 -5.41 0.98 -4.49
CA SER A 46 -6.04 2.20 -3.97
C SER A 46 -6.35 2.08 -2.49
N SER A 47 -6.47 3.20 -1.78
CA SER A 47 -6.95 3.25 -0.40
C SER A 47 -8.49 3.15 -0.29
N ASP A 48 -9.12 2.36 -1.15
CA ASP A 48 -10.56 2.17 -1.15
C ASP A 48 -10.96 1.17 -0.04
N ASP A 49 -12.10 1.38 0.62
CA ASP A 49 -12.65 0.44 1.60
C ASP A 49 -12.86 -0.97 1.01
N TRP A 50 -13.01 -1.06 -0.32
CA TRP A 50 -13.18 -2.31 -1.07
C TRP A 50 -11.86 -2.93 -1.56
N GLN A 51 -10.70 -2.45 -1.09
CA GLN A 51 -9.38 -2.94 -1.47
C GLN A 51 -9.29 -4.48 -1.37
N TYR A 52 -9.77 -5.05 -0.26
CA TYR A 52 -9.72 -6.50 -0.03
C TYR A 52 -10.53 -7.30 -1.06
N MET A 53 -11.66 -6.76 -1.54
CA MET A 53 -12.50 -7.44 -2.53
C MET A 53 -11.77 -7.58 -3.87
N ALA A 54 -10.99 -6.56 -4.25
CA ALA A 54 -10.17 -6.61 -5.46
C ALA A 54 -9.02 -7.61 -5.31
N ILE A 55 -8.38 -7.64 -4.13
CA ILE A 55 -7.34 -8.63 -3.81
C ILE A 55 -7.90 -10.05 -3.90
N ASP A 56 -9.05 -10.33 -3.27
CA ASP A 56 -9.75 -11.62 -3.34
C ASP A 56 -9.99 -12.06 -4.80
N CYS A 57 -10.50 -11.15 -5.63
CA CYS A 57 -10.72 -11.42 -7.05
C CYS A 57 -9.43 -11.84 -7.76
N LEU A 58 -8.34 -11.09 -7.57
CA LEU A 58 -7.05 -11.39 -8.19
C LEU A 58 -6.51 -12.74 -7.71
N LEU A 59 -6.62 -13.06 -6.42
CA LEU A 59 -6.19 -14.33 -5.86
C LEU A 59 -6.99 -15.50 -6.44
N TRP A 60 -8.33 -15.41 -6.51
CA TRP A 60 -9.15 -16.48 -7.09
C TRP A 60 -8.89 -16.71 -8.59
N LEU A 61 -8.57 -15.65 -9.33
CA LEU A 61 -8.21 -15.73 -10.75
C LEU A 61 -6.83 -16.38 -10.96
N LEU A 62 -5.89 -16.18 -10.03
CA LEU A 62 -4.58 -16.82 -10.06
C LEU A 62 -4.62 -18.29 -9.62
N GLN A 63 -5.46 -18.62 -8.65
CA GLN A 63 -5.63 -19.99 -8.16
C GLN A 63 -6.33 -20.91 -9.17
N ASP A 64 -7.12 -20.38 -10.11
CA ASP A 64 -7.74 -21.20 -11.16
C ASP A 64 -6.76 -21.44 -12.32
N PRO A 65 -6.37 -22.71 -12.60
CA PRO A 65 -5.43 -23.04 -13.67
C PRO A 65 -5.87 -22.55 -15.07
N ASN A 66 -7.18 -22.39 -15.29
CA ASN A 66 -7.72 -21.97 -16.58
C ASN A 66 -7.62 -20.47 -16.82
N THR A 67 -7.43 -19.67 -15.77
CA THR A 67 -7.38 -18.19 -15.86
C THR A 67 -6.04 -17.63 -15.49
N CYS A 68 -5.26 -18.32 -14.64
CA CYS A 68 -3.97 -17.88 -14.12
C CYS A 68 -3.06 -17.29 -15.22
N HIS A 69 -2.81 -18.05 -16.30
CA HIS A 69 -1.94 -17.62 -17.41
C HIS A 69 -2.37 -16.33 -18.11
N LYS A 70 -3.65 -15.95 -18.06
CA LYS A 70 -4.16 -14.72 -18.68
C LYS A 70 -3.95 -13.49 -17.80
N VAL A 71 -3.92 -13.69 -16.49
CA VAL A 71 -3.93 -12.60 -15.50
C VAL A 71 -2.57 -12.39 -14.85
N ILE A 72 -1.70 -13.40 -14.86
CA ILE A 72 -0.51 -13.45 -14.03
C ILE A 72 0.45 -12.28 -14.24
N ASP A 73 0.74 -11.92 -15.48
CA ASP A 73 1.70 -10.83 -15.76
C ASP A 73 1.18 -9.45 -15.32
N LYS A 74 -0.14 -9.25 -15.26
CA LYS A 74 -0.75 -8.01 -14.75
C LYS A 74 -0.94 -8.04 -13.23
N ALA A 75 -1.35 -9.18 -12.68
CA ALA A 75 -1.73 -9.31 -11.28
C ALA A 75 -0.52 -9.39 -10.34
N VAL A 76 0.56 -10.07 -10.75
CA VAL A 76 1.72 -10.33 -9.89
C VAL A 76 2.40 -9.05 -9.38
N PRO A 77 2.73 -8.05 -10.23
CA PRO A 77 3.34 -6.81 -9.73
C PRO A 77 2.47 -6.13 -8.67
N THR A 78 1.16 -6.13 -8.87
CA THR A 78 0.17 -5.55 -7.95
C THR A 78 0.14 -6.28 -6.62
N LEU A 79 0.07 -7.61 -6.65
CA LEU A 79 0.03 -8.42 -5.43
C LEU A 79 1.35 -8.38 -4.66
N VAL A 80 2.50 -8.29 -5.34
CA VAL A 80 3.81 -8.15 -4.67
C VAL A 80 3.89 -6.84 -3.89
N ASP A 81 3.37 -5.74 -4.42
CA ASP A 81 3.34 -4.46 -3.70
C ASP A 81 2.49 -4.53 -2.42
N LEU A 82 1.50 -5.43 -2.39
CA LEU A 82 0.55 -5.63 -1.29
C LEU A 82 0.95 -6.77 -0.33
N ALA A 83 2.05 -7.47 -0.61
CA ALA A 83 2.44 -8.68 0.12
C ALA A 83 2.85 -8.43 1.58
N GLU A 84 3.10 -7.17 1.96
CA GLU A 84 3.47 -6.78 3.33
C GLU A 84 2.25 -6.42 4.21
N ILE A 85 1.02 -6.46 3.68
CA ILE A 85 -0.20 -6.20 4.46
C ILE A 85 -0.38 -7.29 5.53
N THR A 86 -0.42 -6.89 6.80
CA THR A 86 -0.68 -7.81 7.92
C THR A 86 -2.17 -8.01 8.17
N THR A 87 -2.92 -6.91 8.26
CA THR A 87 -4.35 -6.89 8.60
C THR A 87 -5.07 -5.85 7.73
N LEU A 88 -6.16 -6.23 7.09
CA LEU A 88 -7.01 -5.33 6.30
C LEU A 88 -8.48 -5.59 6.64
N GLY A 89 -9.05 -4.75 7.49
CA GLY A 89 -10.36 -5.03 8.11
C GLY A 89 -10.32 -6.36 8.88
N ASP A 90 -11.26 -7.25 8.60
CA ASP A 90 -11.33 -8.59 9.22
C ASP A 90 -10.32 -9.59 8.63
N HIS A 91 -9.64 -9.24 7.53
CA HIS A 91 -8.68 -10.12 6.87
C HIS A 91 -7.32 -10.08 7.57
N LYS A 92 -7.07 -11.07 8.43
CA LYS A 92 -5.76 -11.31 9.06
C LYS A 92 -4.84 -12.11 8.12
N LYS A 93 -3.53 -11.84 8.17
CA LYS A 93 -2.49 -12.56 7.41
C LYS A 93 -2.71 -12.52 5.89
N LEU A 94 -3.24 -11.40 5.38
CA LEU A 94 -3.54 -11.23 3.96
C LEU A 94 -2.26 -11.31 3.10
N GLY A 95 -1.18 -10.66 3.54
CA GLY A 95 0.12 -10.72 2.88
C GLY A 95 0.68 -12.14 2.77
N ASP A 96 0.50 -12.98 3.80
CA ASP A 96 0.93 -14.38 3.75
C ASP A 96 0.09 -15.19 2.75
N SER A 97 -1.22 -14.92 2.69
CA SER A 97 -2.11 -15.54 1.71
C SER A 97 -1.71 -15.17 0.27
N ILE A 98 -1.34 -13.91 0.04
CA ILE A 98 -0.82 -13.45 -1.26
C ILE A 98 0.46 -14.22 -1.62
N VAL A 99 1.44 -14.27 -0.71
CA VAL A 99 2.72 -14.96 -0.94
C VAL A 99 2.50 -16.44 -1.26
N ASN A 100 1.62 -17.12 -0.54
CA ASN A 100 1.32 -18.54 -0.76
C ASN A 100 0.75 -18.79 -2.17
N VAL A 101 -0.22 -17.98 -2.61
CA VAL A 101 -0.79 -18.10 -3.97
C VAL A 101 0.25 -17.84 -5.05
N LEU A 102 1.11 -16.83 -4.86
CA LEU A 102 2.19 -16.53 -5.81
C LEU A 102 3.23 -17.66 -5.88
N GLN A 103 3.54 -18.29 -4.74
CA GLN A 103 4.43 -19.44 -4.69
C GLN A 103 3.85 -20.65 -5.44
N GLU A 104 2.56 -20.94 -5.28
CA GLU A 104 1.85 -22.00 -6.02
C GLU A 104 1.86 -21.76 -7.53
N CYS A 105 1.77 -20.49 -7.97
CA CYS A 105 1.84 -20.12 -9.38
C CYS A 105 3.20 -20.48 -10.01
N ILE A 106 4.32 -20.29 -9.30
CA ILE A 106 5.64 -20.74 -9.78
C ILE A 106 5.70 -22.26 -9.86
N GLN A 107 5.29 -22.95 -8.79
CA GLN A 107 5.43 -24.41 -8.67
C GLN A 107 4.63 -25.16 -9.74
N SER A 108 3.43 -24.66 -10.07
CA SER A 108 2.56 -25.24 -11.11
C SER A 108 3.07 -25.01 -12.54
N SER A 109 3.93 -24.02 -12.78
CA SER A 109 4.54 -23.76 -14.11
C SER A 109 5.61 -24.80 -14.47
N GLY A 110 6.14 -25.57 -13.50
CA GLY A 110 7.11 -26.64 -13.74
C GLY A 110 6.54 -27.90 -14.42
N THR A 111 5.21 -28.07 -14.42
CA THR A 111 4.54 -29.34 -14.78
C THR A 111 3.61 -29.26 -16.00
N GLY A 112 3.44 -28.10 -16.63
CA GLY A 112 2.49 -27.91 -17.74
C GLY A 112 2.89 -26.83 -18.76
N ARG A 113 2.22 -26.83 -19.93
CA ARG A 113 2.47 -26.01 -21.14
C ARG A 113 2.35 -24.47 -20.98
N ASN A 114 2.25 -23.93 -19.77
CA ASN A 114 2.06 -22.49 -19.52
C ASN A 114 3.37 -21.88 -18.99
N SER A 115 4.14 -21.25 -19.88
CA SER A 115 5.37 -20.55 -19.51
C SER A 115 5.04 -19.19 -18.91
N LEU A 116 5.25 -19.04 -17.61
CA LEU A 116 5.41 -17.74 -16.94
C LEU A 116 6.46 -16.88 -17.66
N SER A 117 6.22 -15.57 -17.77
CA SER A 117 7.25 -14.64 -18.26
C SER A 117 8.47 -14.65 -17.34
N SER A 118 9.68 -14.46 -17.89
CA SER A 118 10.92 -14.42 -17.09
C SER A 118 10.84 -13.33 -16.02
N ARG A 119 10.36 -12.15 -16.40
CA ARG A 119 10.16 -11.01 -15.50
C ARG A 119 9.23 -11.35 -14.34
N THR A 120 8.12 -12.05 -14.60
CA THR A 120 7.16 -12.41 -13.56
C THR A 120 7.75 -13.41 -12.56
N LYS A 121 8.59 -14.34 -13.03
CA LYS A 121 9.32 -15.28 -12.14
C LYS A 121 10.29 -14.54 -11.23
N GLU A 122 11.12 -13.65 -11.80
CA GLU A 122 12.11 -12.86 -11.06
C GLU A 122 11.46 -12.06 -9.92
N ILE A 123 10.32 -11.42 -10.18
CA ILE A 123 9.58 -10.62 -9.17
C ILE A 123 9.11 -11.52 -8.01
N ILE A 124 8.56 -12.69 -8.30
CA ILE A 124 8.07 -13.60 -7.25
C ILE A 124 9.25 -14.21 -6.48
N GLU A 125 10.34 -14.57 -7.16
CA GLU A 125 11.56 -15.08 -6.51
C GLU A 125 12.20 -14.04 -5.57
N GLU A 126 12.21 -12.77 -5.96
CA GLU A 126 12.66 -11.66 -5.10
C GLU A 126 11.78 -11.55 -3.83
N LEU A 127 10.45 -11.63 -3.98
CA LEU A 127 9.50 -11.62 -2.86
C LEU A 127 9.74 -12.80 -1.91
N LEU A 128 9.90 -14.01 -2.43
CA LEU A 128 10.19 -15.20 -1.63
C LEU A 128 11.54 -15.08 -0.91
N SER A 129 12.55 -14.52 -1.58
CA SER A 129 13.85 -14.24 -0.98
C SER A 129 13.75 -13.20 0.15
N SER A 130 12.90 -12.18 -0.01
CA SER A 130 12.58 -11.22 1.07
C SER A 130 11.94 -11.91 2.28
N ARG A 131 10.97 -12.79 2.05
CA ARG A 131 10.32 -13.57 3.13
C ARG A 131 11.29 -14.52 3.83
N GLN A 132 12.24 -15.09 3.11
CA GLN A 132 13.32 -15.87 3.72
C GLN A 132 14.22 -14.98 4.58
N ARG A 133 14.67 -13.82 4.06
CA ARG A 133 15.46 -12.84 4.85
C ARG A 133 14.78 -12.47 6.16
N LEU A 134 13.47 -12.22 6.14
CA LEU A 134 12.69 -11.97 7.33
C LEU A 134 12.75 -13.13 8.35
N LYS A 135 12.79 -14.39 7.90
CA LYS A 135 12.96 -15.55 8.81
C LYS A 135 14.38 -15.61 9.38
N TRP A 136 15.41 -15.39 8.56
CA TRP A 136 16.81 -15.35 9.01
C TRP A 136 17.09 -14.22 10.00
N GLU A 137 16.52 -13.04 9.78
CA GLU A 137 16.62 -11.91 10.70
C GLU A 137 15.95 -12.18 12.05
N LYS A 138 15.10 -13.21 12.15
CA LYS A 138 14.37 -13.58 13.38
C LYS A 138 15.31 -14.30 14.36
N THR A 139 16.34 -14.94 13.80
CA THR A 139 17.39 -15.67 14.52
C THR A 139 18.70 -14.88 14.61
N MET A 140 18.75 -13.66 14.07
CA MET A 140 19.95 -12.84 14.03
C MET A 140 20.18 -12.15 15.39
N PRO A 141 21.43 -12.00 15.88
CA PRO A 141 21.74 -11.22 17.06
C PRO A 141 21.25 -9.77 16.94
N LYS A 142 20.86 -9.16 18.06
CA LYS A 142 20.36 -7.77 18.08
C LYS A 142 21.43 -6.79 17.64
N GLU A 143 22.69 -7.03 17.98
CA GLU A 143 23.83 -6.20 17.60
C GLU A 143 24.01 -6.15 16.08
N ASP A 144 23.90 -7.30 15.41
CA ASP A 144 24.00 -7.38 13.94
C ASP A 144 22.84 -6.65 13.26
N LEU A 145 21.65 -6.70 13.86
CA LEU A 145 20.47 -5.96 13.39
C LEU A 145 20.71 -4.45 13.50
N HIS A 146 21.27 -3.99 14.62
CA HIS A 146 21.61 -2.57 14.82
C HIS A 146 22.70 -2.11 13.84
N ILE A 147 23.70 -2.96 13.54
CA ILE A 147 24.72 -2.65 12.53
C ILE A 147 24.07 -2.46 11.15
N LYS A 148 23.13 -3.34 10.77
CA LYS A 148 22.38 -3.19 9.52
C LYS A 148 21.52 -1.94 9.48
N GLN A 149 20.82 -1.61 10.57
CA GLN A 149 20.04 -0.37 10.68
C GLN A 149 20.93 0.87 10.55
N ALA A 150 22.07 0.89 11.25
CA ALA A 150 23.03 1.99 11.16
C ALA A 150 23.61 2.14 9.74
N ALA A 151 23.97 1.02 9.09
CA ALA A 151 24.43 1.04 7.70
C ALA A 151 23.36 1.57 6.74
N ALA A 152 22.11 1.11 6.88
CA ALA A 152 20.98 1.61 6.09
C ALA A 152 20.72 3.10 6.33
N LEU A 153 20.86 3.59 7.56
CA LEU A 153 20.73 5.00 7.91
C LEU A 153 21.81 5.86 7.23
N VAL A 154 23.08 5.43 7.23
CA VAL A 154 24.16 6.15 6.54
C VAL A 154 23.85 6.28 5.05
N VAL A 155 23.46 5.18 4.39
CA VAL A 155 23.11 5.19 2.96
C VAL A 155 21.85 6.02 2.69
N LYS A 156 20.87 6.04 3.60
CA LYS A 156 19.71 6.94 3.53
C LYS A 156 20.15 8.40 3.51
N LEU A 157 21.05 8.80 4.41
CA LEU A 157 21.55 10.17 4.51
C LEU A 157 22.33 10.58 3.25
N GLU A 158 23.10 9.67 2.65
CA GLU A 158 23.71 9.88 1.33
C GLU A 158 22.64 10.11 0.25
N GLY A 159 21.57 9.31 0.25
CA GLY A 159 20.43 9.49 -0.64
C GLY A 159 19.77 10.86 -0.47
N ASN A 160 19.56 11.30 0.78
CA ASN A 160 19.01 12.63 1.09
C ASN A 160 19.94 13.74 0.57
N SER A 161 21.26 13.60 0.76
CA SER A 161 22.23 14.57 0.23
C SER A 161 22.19 14.64 -1.30
N MET A 162 22.12 13.50 -1.98
CA MET A 162 21.96 13.46 -3.44
C MET A 162 20.65 14.10 -3.88
N PHE A 163 19.55 13.83 -3.17
CA PHE A 163 18.24 14.41 -3.45
C PHE A 163 18.28 15.95 -3.34
N SER A 164 18.80 16.47 -2.22
CA SER A 164 18.94 17.92 -2.01
C SER A 164 19.89 18.59 -3.00
N SER A 165 20.87 17.86 -3.54
CA SER A 165 21.75 18.36 -4.61
C SER A 165 21.13 18.32 -6.01
N GLY A 166 19.89 17.83 -6.15
CA GLY A 166 19.19 17.67 -7.43
C GLY A 166 19.55 16.41 -8.22
N ASN A 167 20.45 15.55 -7.71
CA ASN A 167 20.74 14.26 -8.33
C ASN A 167 19.70 13.20 -7.96
N ILE A 168 18.51 13.32 -8.56
CA ILE A 168 17.35 12.49 -8.23
C ILE A 168 17.57 11.01 -8.57
N ALA A 169 18.21 10.71 -9.70
CA ALA A 169 18.51 9.33 -10.09
C ALA A 169 19.52 8.68 -9.13
N GLY A 170 20.55 9.42 -8.70
CA GLY A 170 21.50 8.98 -7.68
C GLY A 170 20.80 8.73 -6.33
N ALA A 171 19.90 9.62 -5.92
CA ALA A 171 19.11 9.46 -4.70
C ALA A 171 18.25 8.18 -4.74
N ALA A 172 17.54 7.92 -5.85
CA ALA A 172 16.75 6.70 -6.03
C ALA A 172 17.61 5.42 -5.91
N SER A 173 18.81 5.45 -6.48
CA SER A 173 19.78 4.35 -6.36
C SER A 173 20.21 4.15 -4.91
N LYS A 174 20.52 5.23 -4.18
CA LYS A 174 20.91 5.16 -2.76
C LYS A 174 19.79 4.68 -1.85
N TYR A 175 18.54 5.12 -2.07
CA TYR A 175 17.41 4.57 -1.32
C TYR A 175 17.19 3.08 -1.60
N SER A 176 17.46 2.62 -2.83
CA SER A 176 17.42 1.19 -3.16
C SER A 176 18.49 0.38 -2.44
N GLU A 177 19.71 0.92 -2.36
CA GLU A 177 20.80 0.35 -1.57
C GLU A 177 20.43 0.31 -0.08
N ALA A 178 19.91 1.41 0.48
CA ALA A 178 19.44 1.46 1.86
C ALA A 178 18.33 0.43 2.15
N LEU A 179 17.37 0.24 1.24
CA LEU A 179 16.32 -0.80 1.37
C LEU A 179 16.86 -2.23 1.36
N SER A 180 17.98 -2.46 0.68
CA SER A 180 18.65 -3.77 0.63
C SER A 180 19.38 -4.10 1.94
N LEU A 181 19.93 -3.07 2.61
CA LEU A 181 20.62 -3.18 3.89
C LEU A 181 19.67 -3.16 5.08
N CYS A 182 18.61 -2.36 5.00
CA CYS A 182 17.63 -2.17 6.05
C CYS A 182 16.96 -3.52 6.36
N PRO A 183 16.97 -3.96 7.64
CA PRO A 183 16.28 -5.18 8.01
C PRO A 183 14.81 -5.14 7.58
N VAL A 184 14.28 -6.29 7.15
CA VAL A 184 12.88 -6.40 6.71
C VAL A 184 11.91 -6.10 7.86
N ARG A 185 12.32 -6.37 9.11
CA ARG A 185 11.56 -6.03 10.33
C ARG A 185 11.48 -4.56 10.67
N SER A 186 12.41 -3.74 10.21
CA SER A 186 12.50 -2.30 10.52
C SER A 186 11.46 -1.52 9.71
N LYS A 187 10.17 -1.76 10.00
CA LYS A 187 9.04 -1.28 9.18
C LYS A 187 9.04 0.23 9.06
N LYS A 188 9.26 0.96 10.16
CA LYS A 188 9.25 2.44 10.19
C LYS A 188 10.27 3.03 9.20
N GLU A 189 11.50 2.53 9.25
CA GLU A 189 12.59 2.96 8.36
C GLU A 189 12.33 2.57 6.91
N ARG A 190 11.75 1.38 6.67
CA ARG A 190 11.36 0.95 5.31
C ARG A 190 10.23 1.80 4.73
N VAL A 191 9.24 2.21 5.53
CA VAL A 191 8.16 3.13 5.09
C VAL A 191 8.78 4.43 4.55
N VAL A 192 9.68 5.03 5.32
CA VAL A 192 10.43 6.23 4.94
C VAL A 192 11.20 6.02 3.63
N LEU A 193 12.01 4.96 3.54
CA LEU A 193 12.82 4.70 2.36
C LEU A 193 12.00 4.49 1.08
N TYR A 194 10.93 3.69 1.15
CA TYR A 194 10.02 3.52 0.03
C TYR A 194 9.34 4.83 -0.34
N SER A 195 8.89 5.60 0.65
CA SER A 195 8.24 6.89 0.40
C SER A 195 9.21 7.84 -0.33
N ASN A 196 10.46 7.97 0.13
CA ASN A 196 11.43 8.89 -0.48
C ASN A 196 11.86 8.44 -1.88
N ARG A 197 11.97 7.12 -2.11
CA ARG A 197 12.22 6.59 -3.44
C ARG A 197 11.02 6.79 -4.38
N ALA A 198 9.78 6.72 -3.87
CA ALA A 198 8.58 7.10 -4.63
C ALA A 198 8.62 8.57 -5.07
N GLN A 199 9.09 9.49 -4.20
CA GLN A 199 9.31 10.89 -4.57
C GLN A 199 10.29 11.00 -5.73
N CYS A 200 11.42 10.28 -5.67
CA CYS A 200 12.39 10.29 -6.75
C CYS A 200 11.76 9.82 -8.08
N TYR A 201 10.93 8.77 -8.04
CA TYR A 201 10.24 8.29 -9.23
C TYR A 201 9.21 9.26 -9.79
N LEU A 202 8.51 10.04 -8.95
CA LEU A 202 7.64 11.13 -9.42
C LEU A 202 8.44 12.18 -10.21
N LEU A 203 9.56 12.64 -9.64
CA LEU A 203 10.44 13.63 -10.26
C LEU A 203 11.06 13.12 -11.56
N LEU A 204 11.36 11.83 -11.63
CA LEU A 204 11.87 11.16 -12.83
C LEU A 204 10.76 10.80 -13.84
N GLN A 205 9.52 11.25 -13.64
CA GLN A 205 8.38 10.96 -14.51
C GLN A 205 8.09 9.46 -14.68
N GLN A 206 8.27 8.68 -13.61
CA GLN A 206 8.04 7.23 -13.55
C GLN A 206 6.88 6.88 -12.61
N PRO A 207 5.62 7.22 -12.98
CA PRO A 207 4.48 7.12 -12.07
C PRO A 207 4.16 5.69 -11.63
N VAL A 208 4.39 4.68 -12.48
CA VAL A 208 4.15 3.26 -12.11
C VAL A 208 5.08 2.80 -10.99
N ALA A 209 6.35 3.21 -11.02
CA ALA A 209 7.32 2.90 -9.97
C ALA A 209 6.99 3.67 -8.67
N ALA A 210 6.56 4.93 -8.79
CA ALA A 210 6.08 5.72 -7.65
C ALA A 210 4.86 5.08 -6.96
N ILE A 211 3.89 4.57 -7.73
CA ILE A 211 2.71 3.86 -7.19
C ILE A 211 3.14 2.59 -6.45
N SER A 212 4.05 1.81 -7.01
CA SER A 212 4.55 0.57 -6.40
C SER A 212 5.20 0.86 -5.05
N ASP A 213 6.13 1.82 -4.98
CA ASP A 213 6.83 2.17 -3.74
C ASP A 213 5.91 2.81 -2.71
N ALA A 214 5.06 3.76 -3.11
CA ALA A 214 4.12 4.39 -2.20
C ALA A 214 3.11 3.38 -1.64
N THR A 215 2.68 2.40 -2.45
CA THR A 215 1.82 1.30 -1.97
C THR A 215 2.54 0.45 -0.93
N ARG A 216 3.80 0.05 -1.17
CA ARG A 216 4.59 -0.71 -0.19
C ARG A 216 4.78 0.04 1.12
N ALA A 217 5.03 1.35 1.06
CA ALA A 217 5.10 2.20 2.24
C ALA A 217 3.77 2.20 3.02
N LEU A 218 2.64 2.33 2.32
CA LEU A 218 1.31 2.30 2.94
C LEU A 218 0.92 0.94 3.51
N CYS A 219 1.42 -0.15 2.93
CA CYS A 219 1.24 -1.51 3.45
C CYS A 219 2.05 -1.78 4.73
N LEU A 220 3.22 -1.15 4.87
CA LEU A 220 4.10 -1.32 6.03
C LEU A 220 3.76 -0.41 7.20
N HIS A 221 3.12 0.73 6.93
CA HIS A 221 2.75 1.71 7.95
C HIS A 221 1.71 1.14 8.92
N ASN A 222 1.82 1.53 10.19
CA ASN A 222 0.84 1.21 11.22
C ASN A 222 0.36 2.54 11.83
N PRO A 223 -0.94 2.89 11.74
CA PRO A 223 -2.04 2.14 11.11
C PRO A 223 -1.95 2.06 9.57
N LEU A 224 -2.46 0.97 8.98
CA LEU A 224 -2.40 0.71 7.53
C LEU A 224 -2.99 1.86 6.70
N ASN A 225 -2.39 2.20 5.56
CA ASN A 225 -2.87 3.22 4.62
C ASN A 225 -2.95 4.66 5.20
N ARG A 226 -2.16 4.99 6.23
CA ARG A 226 -2.26 6.27 6.97
C ARG A 226 -0.97 7.12 6.92
N HIS A 227 -0.02 6.75 6.07
CA HIS A 227 1.20 7.55 5.90
C HIS A 227 0.97 8.71 4.92
N ALA A 228 0.81 9.93 5.44
CA ALA A 228 0.42 11.12 4.67
C ALA A 228 1.29 11.36 3.43
N LYS A 229 2.62 11.36 3.57
CA LYS A 229 3.53 11.60 2.44
C LYS A 229 3.37 10.56 1.33
N SER A 230 3.20 9.28 1.68
CA SER A 230 2.99 8.22 0.68
C SER A 230 1.63 8.32 0.00
N LEU A 231 0.57 8.70 0.73
CA LEU A 231 -0.75 8.98 0.14
C LEU A 231 -0.64 10.10 -0.90
N TRP A 232 0.00 11.21 -0.54
CA TRP A 232 0.19 12.34 -1.45
C TRP A 232 0.98 11.96 -2.70
N ARG A 233 2.12 11.29 -2.52
CA ARG A 233 2.98 10.81 -3.62
C ARG A 233 2.22 9.87 -4.57
N ARG A 234 1.41 8.96 -4.01
CA ARG A 234 0.59 8.05 -4.83
C ARG A 234 -0.55 8.77 -5.54
N ALA A 235 -1.17 9.76 -4.91
CA ALA A 235 -2.19 10.61 -5.54
C ALA A 235 -1.64 11.35 -6.76
N GLN A 236 -0.43 11.92 -6.65
CA GLN A 236 0.27 12.56 -7.77
C GLN A 236 0.58 11.56 -8.89
N ALA A 237 1.08 10.37 -8.54
CA ALA A 237 1.37 9.34 -9.53
C ALA A 237 0.11 8.85 -10.26
N TYR A 238 -1.02 8.72 -9.56
CA TYR A 238 -2.31 8.40 -10.18
C TYR A 238 -2.81 9.51 -11.10
N ASP A 239 -2.61 10.79 -10.74
CA ASP A 239 -2.95 11.92 -11.61
C ASP A 239 -2.16 11.87 -12.93
N MET A 240 -0.85 11.58 -12.87
CA MET A 240 0.00 11.42 -14.06
C MET A 240 -0.47 10.30 -14.99
N LEU A 241 -1.14 9.27 -14.46
CA LEU A 241 -1.72 8.16 -15.23
C LEU A 241 -3.18 8.40 -15.65
N GLY A 242 -3.79 9.54 -15.29
CA GLY A 242 -5.20 9.82 -15.54
C GLY A 242 -6.17 8.99 -14.70
N LEU A 243 -5.69 8.35 -13.62
CA LEU A 243 -6.47 7.55 -12.68
C LEU A 243 -7.14 8.46 -11.65
N ALA A 244 -8.10 9.26 -12.12
CA ALA A 244 -8.67 10.36 -11.34
C ALA A 244 -9.38 9.93 -10.06
N LYS A 245 -10.00 8.74 -10.04
CA LYS A 245 -10.74 8.25 -8.87
C LYS A 245 -9.77 7.86 -7.75
N GLU A 246 -8.74 7.12 -8.11
CA GLU A 246 -7.68 6.65 -7.21
C GLU A 246 -6.88 7.84 -6.67
N SER A 247 -6.54 8.80 -7.54
CA SER A 247 -5.89 10.06 -7.16
C SER A 247 -6.73 10.86 -6.15
N LEU A 248 -8.03 11.02 -6.42
CA LEU A 248 -8.95 11.73 -5.52
C LEU A 248 -9.06 11.07 -4.15
N LEU A 249 -9.15 9.74 -4.10
CA LEU A 249 -9.25 9.00 -2.84
C LEU A 249 -8.02 9.19 -1.97
N ASP A 250 -6.82 9.03 -2.54
CA ASP A 250 -5.58 9.23 -1.80
C ASP A 250 -5.40 10.70 -1.37
N ALA A 251 -5.80 11.67 -2.20
CA ALA A 251 -5.76 13.09 -1.84
C ALA A 251 -6.71 13.43 -0.67
N ILE A 252 -7.91 12.86 -0.63
CA ILE A 252 -8.85 13.07 0.48
C ILE A 252 -8.31 12.45 1.77
N LEU A 253 -7.74 11.24 1.71
CA LEU A 253 -7.13 10.60 2.86
C LEU A 253 -5.92 11.37 3.35
N PHE A 254 -5.08 11.89 2.44
CA PHE A 254 -3.98 12.77 2.78
C PHE A 254 -4.46 13.99 3.60
N ILE A 255 -5.51 14.66 3.12
CA ILE A 255 -6.11 15.82 3.83
C ILE A 255 -6.60 15.42 5.22
N ASN A 256 -7.24 14.26 5.33
CA ASN A 256 -7.72 13.74 6.60
C ASN A 256 -6.55 13.46 7.57
N GLU A 257 -5.44 12.87 7.10
CA GLU A 257 -4.26 12.66 7.95
C GLU A 257 -3.60 13.99 8.37
N CYS A 258 -3.49 14.97 7.47
CA CYS A 258 -2.99 16.31 7.84
C CYS A 258 -3.86 16.99 8.90
N SER A 259 -5.17 16.75 8.89
CA SER A 259 -6.08 17.31 9.91
C SER A 259 -5.95 16.63 11.28
N GLN A 260 -5.45 15.40 11.32
CA GLN A 260 -5.31 14.59 12.53
C GLN A 260 -3.87 14.59 13.07
N SER A 261 -2.89 15.10 12.31
CA SER A 261 -1.48 15.08 12.69
C SER A 261 -1.14 16.09 13.79
N ASN A 262 -0.39 15.63 14.81
CA ASN A 262 0.16 16.47 15.88
C ASN A 262 1.55 17.05 15.56
N ASP A 263 2.06 16.86 14.33
CA ASP A 263 3.38 17.32 13.92
C ASP A 263 3.43 18.86 14.00
N PRO A 264 4.40 19.48 14.70
CA PRO A 264 4.57 20.94 14.74
C PRO A 264 4.61 21.60 13.36
N ASP A 265 5.22 20.97 12.34
CA ASP A 265 5.32 21.54 11.00
C ASP A 265 3.96 21.56 10.26
N LEU A 266 3.12 20.55 10.52
CA LEU A 266 1.75 20.46 9.99
C LEU A 266 0.73 21.22 10.87
N SER A 267 0.93 21.29 12.17
CA SER A 267 0.02 21.92 13.16
C SER A 267 0.16 23.44 13.24
N LEU A 268 1.30 24.01 12.81
CA LEU A 268 1.44 25.45 12.54
C LEU A 268 0.43 25.94 11.47
N ARG A 269 -0.03 25.04 10.58
CA ARG A 269 -1.03 25.31 9.54
C ARG A 269 -2.46 25.09 10.07
N GLN A 270 -2.86 25.79 11.14
CA GLN A 270 -4.21 25.82 11.75
C GLN A 270 -5.35 25.28 10.85
N ASN A 271 -5.63 23.97 10.89
CA ASN A 271 -6.79 23.34 10.23
C ASN A 271 -7.00 23.71 8.74
N LYS A 272 -5.97 24.17 8.03
CA LYS A 272 -6.08 24.59 6.63
C LYS A 272 -5.51 23.51 5.73
N VAL A 273 -6.38 22.98 4.88
CA VAL A 273 -5.99 22.10 3.77
C VAL A 273 -4.93 22.83 2.95
N PRO A 274 -3.77 22.21 2.65
CA PRO A 274 -2.78 22.83 1.79
C PRO A 274 -3.37 23.18 0.42
N ASP A 275 -3.09 24.39 -0.09
CA ASP A 275 -3.69 24.89 -1.35
C ASP A 275 -3.45 23.94 -2.53
N TYR A 276 -2.27 23.31 -2.57
CA TYR A 276 -1.93 22.33 -3.60
C TYR A 276 -2.83 21.07 -3.53
N ALA A 277 -3.21 20.63 -2.33
CA ALA A 277 -4.09 19.49 -2.13
C ALA A 277 -5.53 19.83 -2.51
N GLU A 278 -5.99 21.05 -2.19
CA GLU A 278 -7.29 21.55 -2.63
C GLU A 278 -7.36 21.63 -4.16
N ARG A 279 -6.31 22.15 -4.82
CA ARG A 279 -6.23 22.19 -6.29
C ARG A 279 -6.32 20.79 -6.90
N LEU A 280 -5.56 19.83 -6.38
CA LEU A 280 -5.59 18.45 -6.87
C LEU A 280 -6.99 17.83 -6.68
N VAL A 281 -7.60 17.97 -5.50
CA VAL A 281 -8.96 17.48 -5.25
C VAL A 281 -9.96 18.10 -6.22
N LYS A 282 -9.94 19.41 -6.44
CA LYS A 282 -10.83 20.07 -7.42
C LYS A 282 -10.63 19.53 -8.83
N LYS A 283 -9.38 19.36 -9.26
CA LYS A 283 -9.04 18.77 -10.57
C LYS A 283 -9.63 17.37 -10.69
N GLN A 284 -9.34 16.49 -9.73
CA GLN A 284 -9.79 15.10 -9.78
C GLN A 284 -11.29 14.94 -9.59
N MET A 285 -11.94 15.76 -8.77
CA MET A 285 -13.41 15.76 -8.65
C MET A 285 -14.05 16.06 -10.00
N ARG A 286 -13.58 17.06 -10.75
CA ARG A 286 -14.12 17.37 -12.10
C ARG A 286 -13.92 16.21 -13.08
N ALA A 287 -12.78 15.54 -13.01
CA ALA A 287 -12.45 14.41 -13.88
C ALA A 287 -13.22 13.13 -13.50
N ALA A 288 -13.51 12.92 -12.21
CA ALA A 288 -14.19 11.75 -11.71
C ALA A 288 -15.70 11.81 -12.05
N TRP A 289 -16.11 10.93 -12.95
CA TRP A 289 -17.41 10.82 -13.65
C TRP A 289 -18.68 11.29 -12.90
N LEU A 290 -18.81 11.06 -11.58
CA LEU A 290 -19.95 11.51 -10.78
C LEU A 290 -20.20 13.03 -10.84
N PHE A 291 -19.16 13.83 -11.02
CA PHE A 291 -19.28 15.28 -11.09
C PHE A 291 -19.19 15.82 -12.51
N ARG A 292 -18.93 14.98 -13.52
CA ARG A 292 -18.81 15.44 -14.91
C ARG A 292 -20.13 16.01 -15.41
N GLU A 293 -21.24 15.32 -15.18
CA GLU A 293 -22.57 15.83 -15.55
C GLU A 293 -23.00 17.03 -14.70
N ALA A 294 -22.66 17.05 -13.40
CA ALA A 294 -22.94 18.19 -12.52
C ALA A 294 -22.12 19.43 -12.95
N ALA A 295 -20.85 19.25 -13.30
CA ALA A 295 -19.97 20.30 -13.82
C ALA A 295 -20.47 20.85 -15.16
N ILE A 296 -20.99 19.99 -16.04
CA ILE A 296 -21.63 20.40 -17.31
C ILE A 296 -22.94 21.17 -17.03
N LYS A 297 -23.79 20.71 -16.09
CA LYS A 297 -25.08 21.34 -15.74
C LYS A 297 -24.94 22.68 -15.01
N HIS A 298 -23.88 22.87 -14.22
CA HIS A 298 -23.60 24.13 -13.51
C HIS A 298 -22.75 25.12 -14.33
N GLY A 299 -22.84 25.03 -15.67
CA GLY A 299 -22.32 26.06 -16.57
C GLY A 299 -20.96 25.77 -17.18
N GLY A 300 -20.33 24.62 -16.88
CA GLY A 300 -18.99 24.29 -17.37
C GLY A 300 -17.96 25.28 -16.82
N VAL A 301 -16.93 24.79 -16.14
CA VAL A 301 -15.76 25.65 -15.94
C VAL A 301 -15.02 25.65 -17.28
N HIS A 302 -15.46 26.51 -18.20
CA HIS A 302 -14.71 26.86 -19.41
C HIS A 302 -13.55 27.76 -18.95
N CYS A 303 -12.40 27.16 -18.69
CA CYS A 303 -11.15 27.89 -18.68
C CYS A 303 -10.55 27.70 -20.06
N GLU A 304 -10.55 28.75 -20.88
CA GLU A 304 -9.64 28.84 -22.00
C GLU A 304 -8.21 28.62 -21.47
N GLY A 305 -7.50 27.64 -22.03
CA GLY A 305 -6.15 27.32 -21.59
C GLY A 305 -5.62 25.93 -21.97
N ASP A 306 -6.37 25.10 -22.69
CA ASP A 306 -5.88 23.79 -23.15
C ASP A 306 -5.72 23.75 -24.67
N ALA A 307 -4.76 24.53 -25.15
CA ALA A 307 -4.17 24.36 -26.47
C ALA A 307 -2.71 24.80 -26.41
N GLY A 308 -1.88 23.95 -25.79
CA GLY A 308 -0.43 24.02 -25.93
C GLY A 308 0.28 25.06 -25.08
N GLU A 309 0.45 24.78 -23.80
CA GLU A 309 1.63 25.26 -23.06
C GLU A 309 2.45 24.05 -22.58
N ILE A 310 3.53 23.82 -23.32
CA ILE A 310 4.77 23.21 -22.85
C ILE A 310 5.12 23.81 -21.48
N TYR A 311 5.33 22.94 -20.47
CA TYR A 311 6.02 23.20 -19.20
C TYR A 311 6.19 24.70 -18.85
N GLY A 312 5.11 25.32 -18.37
CA GLY A 312 5.13 26.67 -17.81
C GLY A 312 5.55 26.63 -16.35
N GLN A 313 6.64 27.32 -16.05
CA GLN A 313 7.26 27.50 -14.75
C GLN A 313 6.36 28.30 -13.80
N GLU A 314 5.39 27.63 -13.17
CA GLU A 314 4.75 28.11 -11.95
C GLU A 314 5.44 27.42 -10.78
N THR A 315 5.86 28.20 -9.78
CA THR A 315 6.65 27.73 -8.63
C THR A 315 5.95 26.56 -7.94
N ASP A 316 6.42 25.35 -8.22
CA ASP A 316 5.95 24.10 -7.64
C ASP A 316 6.51 23.98 -6.22
N ASP A 317 5.95 24.78 -5.32
CA ASP A 317 6.28 24.72 -3.89
C ASP A 317 5.91 23.33 -3.30
N SER A 318 5.08 22.54 -3.99
CA SER A 318 4.68 21.19 -3.57
C SER A 318 5.76 20.13 -3.77
N GLU A 319 6.70 20.36 -4.70
CA GLU A 319 7.81 19.47 -5.05
C GLU A 319 8.79 19.30 -3.88
N TRP A 320 9.05 20.40 -3.17
CA TRP A 320 10.02 20.47 -2.06
C TRP A 320 9.36 20.41 -0.67
N GLU A 321 8.09 20.84 -0.54
CA GLU A 321 7.39 20.83 0.77
C GLU A 321 7.23 19.43 1.37
N THR A 322 7.16 18.37 0.56
CA THR A 322 7.02 16.99 1.06
C THR A 322 8.34 16.22 1.16
N ALA A 323 9.45 16.80 0.70
CA ALA A 323 10.76 16.15 0.63
C ALA A 323 11.55 16.22 1.96
N SER A 324 11.23 17.18 2.83
CA SER A 324 11.92 17.36 4.10
C SER A 324 11.53 16.25 5.09
N GLU A 325 12.38 15.26 5.22
CA GLU A 325 12.53 14.48 6.45
C GLU A 325 13.75 15.02 7.19
N SER A 326 13.52 15.89 8.16
CA SER A 326 14.46 16.05 9.27
C SER A 326 13.88 15.34 10.49
N ASP A 327 13.78 14.01 10.43
CA ASP A 327 13.67 13.20 11.64
C ASP A 327 15.04 13.19 12.34
N ILE A 328 15.42 14.34 12.88
CA ILE A 328 16.27 14.44 14.06
C ILE A 328 15.31 14.64 15.23
N GLY A 329 14.44 13.65 15.44
CA GLY A 329 13.44 13.62 16.50
C GLY A 329 13.73 12.48 17.47
N ASN A 330 14.69 12.70 18.36
CA ASN A 330 14.90 11.97 19.62
C ASN A 330 14.91 10.43 19.58
N ASP A 331 15.76 9.82 18.75
CA ASP A 331 15.90 8.36 18.65
C ASP A 331 17.00 7.80 19.59
N GLY A 332 16.93 8.18 20.87
CA GLY A 332 18.01 7.86 21.81
C GLY A 332 17.61 7.31 23.17
N ARG A 333 16.49 7.74 23.74
CA ARG A 333 16.00 7.29 25.04
C ARG A 333 14.50 7.50 25.09
N ASP A 334 13.84 6.51 25.68
CA ASP A 334 12.43 6.48 26.09
C ASP A 334 11.49 5.76 25.09
N GLU A 335 10.94 4.66 25.62
CA GLU A 335 9.81 3.86 25.13
C GLU A 335 10.09 2.75 24.11
N MET A 336 10.91 1.79 24.53
CA MET A 336 10.71 0.37 24.19
C MET A 336 9.51 -0.14 25.00
N GLY A 337 8.30 0.12 24.51
CA GLY A 337 7.07 -0.54 24.96
C GLY A 337 6.89 -1.84 24.19
N ASP A 338 6.64 -2.93 24.92
CA ASP A 338 6.37 -4.27 24.41
C ASP A 338 5.23 -4.26 23.38
N ASP A 339 5.55 -4.53 22.11
CA ASP A 339 4.59 -4.98 21.09
C ASP A 339 4.99 -6.41 20.68
N ASP A 340 5.02 -7.32 21.66
CA ASP A 340 5.03 -8.77 21.45
C ASP A 340 3.59 -9.31 21.60
N ASP A 341 2.74 -9.07 20.60
CA ASP A 341 1.51 -9.84 20.41
C ASP A 341 1.79 -11.04 19.49
N ASP A 342 2.56 -12.01 20.00
CA ASP A 342 2.64 -13.35 19.43
C ASP A 342 1.49 -14.21 20.02
N ASP A 343 0.42 -14.35 19.24
CA ASP A 343 -0.69 -15.29 19.45
C ASP A 343 -0.23 -16.73 19.22
N ASP A 344 0.40 -17.34 20.23
CA ASP A 344 0.70 -18.77 20.33
C ASP A 344 -0.09 -19.40 21.49
N SER A 345 -1.39 -19.64 21.28
CA SER A 345 -2.22 -20.45 22.19
C SER A 345 -2.19 -21.93 21.78
N GLU A 346 -1.10 -22.63 22.11
CA GLU A 346 -1.01 -24.09 22.00
C GLU A 346 -1.65 -24.74 23.25
N TRP A 347 -2.84 -25.30 23.07
CA TRP A 347 -3.60 -25.99 24.12
C TRP A 347 -2.90 -27.29 24.54
N LYS A 348 -2.42 -27.36 25.79
CA LYS A 348 -2.12 -28.63 26.46
C LYS A 348 -3.31 -29.06 27.32
N ASN A 349 -3.86 -30.22 26.96
CA ASN A 349 -4.70 -31.08 27.77
C ASN A 349 -4.05 -31.38 29.13
N GLU A 350 -4.79 -31.18 30.23
CA GLU A 350 -4.79 -32.11 31.36
C GLU A 350 -6.21 -32.23 31.95
N GLY A 351 -6.72 -33.46 32.05
CA GLY A 351 -7.80 -33.84 32.96
C GLY A 351 -7.34 -33.68 34.41
N GLU A 352 -8.15 -33.74 35.45
CA GLU A 352 -9.39 -34.48 35.67
C GLU A 352 -10.22 -33.80 36.78
N ARG A 353 -11.54 -33.89 36.64
CA ARG A 353 -12.58 -34.08 37.68
C ARG A 353 -12.27 -33.70 39.14
N LYS A 354 -13.15 -32.85 39.70
CA LYS A 354 -14.26 -33.32 40.56
C LYS A 354 -15.26 -32.22 40.90
N ASP A 355 -16.51 -32.49 40.52
CA ASP A 355 -17.72 -31.88 41.07
C ASP A 355 -17.83 -32.13 42.59
N LYS A 356 -18.33 -31.12 43.32
CA LYS A 356 -19.52 -31.29 44.18
C LYS A 356 -20.04 -29.95 44.72
N TYR A 357 -21.27 -29.66 44.32
CA TYR A 357 -22.22 -28.75 44.96
C TYR A 357 -22.45 -29.13 46.43
N ASP A 358 -22.49 -28.14 47.34
CA ASP A 358 -23.73 -27.66 47.96
C ASP A 358 -23.46 -26.73 49.18
N LYS A 359 -24.14 -25.57 49.19
CA LYS A 359 -24.40 -24.69 50.34
C LYS A 359 -25.54 -25.32 51.20
N PRO A 360 -26.01 -24.74 52.33
CA PRO A 360 -25.47 -23.69 53.22
C PRO A 360 -25.55 -24.07 54.73
N SER A 361 -25.05 -23.22 55.63
CA SER A 361 -25.84 -22.56 56.70
C SER A 361 -25.05 -22.17 57.97
N VAL A 362 -25.55 -21.10 58.60
CA VAL A 362 -25.43 -20.69 60.01
C VAL A 362 -24.19 -19.89 60.46
N LYS A 363 -24.39 -18.57 60.46
CA LYS A 363 -24.30 -17.59 61.56
C LYS A 363 -23.26 -17.75 62.70
N ALA A 364 -22.70 -16.57 62.99
CA ALA A 364 -22.40 -15.96 64.28
C ALA A 364 -21.04 -16.27 64.94
N ARG A 365 -20.17 -15.25 64.97
CA ARG A 365 -20.13 -14.33 66.12
C ARG A 365 -19.64 -12.96 65.72
#